data_AF-A0A7M2T7N1-F1
#
_entry.id   AF-A0A7M2T7N1-F1
#
_cell.length_a   1.000
_cell.length_b   1.000
_cell.length_c   1.000
_cell.angle_alpha   90.00
_cell.angle_beta   90.00
_cell.angle_gamma   90.00
#
_symmetry.space_group_name_H-M   'P 1'
#
loop_
_entity.id
_entity.type
_entity.pdbx_description
1 polymer ?
#
loop_
_entity_poly.entity_id
_entity_poly.type
_entity_poly.pdbx_seq_one_letter_code
_entity_poly.pdbx_strand_id
1 'polypeptide(L)'
;MPITVLVLGLTLLTGCAIDKGTALAEDFERDWTGTPDVANIGTTKNNTLPFRGASTGTLTLKDGTSTDRVTQLAGEMRDYVARHNKITGRITADGVTFTVVADEERTGQVLALWRAMTTDSQMTAADIHDAPRKEATDRWRIEVAAVDATSALTVFKDMLAEGDRYRPLAGVTVLKIKSPGLLVETDFHDSYPTAAIDAYEAVLAQYAVVRATVRRDPVSGSAVTIVVADSADRDHAGELARGAAPNLGSAIKVTSDNSD
;
A
#
# COMPACT_ATOMS: atom_id res chain seq x y z
N MET A 1 44.72 53.02 36.67
CA MET A 1 44.38 51.71 37.28
C MET A 1 43.11 51.22 36.62
N PRO A 2 43.11 50.04 35.98
CA PRO A 2 42.06 49.65 35.04
C PRO A 2 40.81 49.12 35.75
N ILE A 3 39.66 49.45 35.19
CA ILE A 3 38.35 48.91 35.54
C ILE A 3 38.25 47.52 34.90
N THR A 4 38.22 46.48 35.72
CA THR A 4 38.03 45.09 35.30
C THR A 4 36.58 44.92 34.84
N VAL A 5 36.37 44.86 33.52
CA VAL A 5 35.07 44.51 32.94
C VAL A 5 34.89 42.99 33.08
N LEU A 6 34.04 42.59 34.01
CA LEU A 6 33.57 41.22 34.15
C LEU A 6 32.57 40.93 33.02
N VAL A 7 33.06 40.38 31.90
CA VAL A 7 32.21 39.86 30.84
C VAL A 7 31.57 38.57 31.34
N LEU A 8 30.32 38.66 31.82
CA LEU A 8 29.47 37.48 31.99
C LEU A 8 29.27 36.84 30.61
N GLY A 9 29.99 35.76 30.35
CA GLY A 9 29.72 34.87 29.24
C GLY A 9 28.40 34.15 29.47
N LEU A 10 27.29 34.75 29.05
CA LEU A 10 26.08 34.00 28.74
C LEU A 10 26.41 33.10 27.55
N THR A 11 26.74 31.84 27.81
CA THR A 11 26.62 30.78 26.82
C THR A 11 25.15 30.70 26.43
N LEU A 12 24.80 31.39 25.34
CA LEU A 12 23.55 31.23 24.63
C LEU A 12 23.43 29.74 24.27
N LEU A 13 22.63 29.01 25.05
CA LEU A 13 22.05 27.76 24.63
C LEU A 13 21.16 28.10 23.43
N THR A 14 21.74 28.11 22.23
CA THR A 14 21.00 27.94 20.98
C THR A 14 20.45 26.51 21.02
N GLY A 15 19.39 26.31 21.80
CA GLY A 15 18.63 25.09 21.81
C GLY A 15 17.95 24.99 20.46
N CYS A 16 18.64 24.41 19.48
CA CYS A 16 18.00 23.87 18.30
C CYS A 16 16.91 22.93 18.84
N ALA A 17 15.65 23.33 18.68
CA ALA A 17 14.52 22.46 18.92
C ALA A 17 14.74 21.19 18.10
N ILE A 18 15.16 20.10 18.75
CA ILE A 18 15.38 18.83 18.07
C ILE A 18 14.01 18.27 17.77
N ASP A 19 13.63 18.37 16.50
CA ASP A 19 12.41 17.79 15.96
C ASP A 19 12.34 16.29 16.28
N LYS A 20 11.36 15.88 17.10
CA LYS A 20 11.24 14.50 17.59
C LYS A 20 11.21 13.44 16.49
N GLY A 21 10.51 13.68 15.38
CA GLY A 21 10.47 12.75 14.25
C GLY A 21 11.83 12.62 13.54
N THR A 22 12.63 13.69 13.51
CA THR A 22 14.01 13.65 13.01
C THR A 22 14.90 12.81 13.92
N ALA A 23 14.85 13.02 15.23
CA ALA A 23 15.61 12.21 16.19
C ALA A 23 15.24 10.72 16.11
N LEU A 24 13.94 10.40 16.01
CA LEU A 24 13.47 9.02 15.86
C LEU A 24 13.95 8.37 14.55
N ALA A 25 14.07 9.14 13.47
CA ALA A 25 14.62 8.64 12.21
C ALA A 25 16.12 8.34 12.33
N GLU A 26 16.89 9.25 12.93
CA GLU A 26 18.32 9.06 13.17
C GLU A 26 18.60 7.87 14.12
N ASP A 27 17.79 7.72 15.17
CA ASP A 27 17.87 6.59 16.08
C ASP A 27 17.61 5.27 15.34
N PHE A 28 16.56 5.22 14.51
CA PHE A 28 16.27 4.05 13.67
C PHE A 28 17.43 3.71 12.74
N GLU A 29 17.95 4.69 11.99
CA GLU A 29 19.08 4.47 11.08
C GLU A 29 20.31 3.95 11.82
N ARG A 30 20.64 4.57 12.97
CA ARG A 30 21.78 4.16 13.78
C ARG A 30 21.63 2.73 14.32
N ASP A 31 20.45 2.36 14.80
CA ASP A 31 20.21 1.07 15.43
C ASP A 31 20.21 -0.09 14.41
N TRP A 32 19.84 0.18 13.15
CA TRP A 32 19.81 -0.82 12.08
C TRP A 32 21.03 -0.79 11.16
N THR A 33 21.89 0.23 11.27
CA THR A 33 23.13 0.33 10.47
C THR A 33 24.04 -0.85 10.72
N GLY A 34 24.56 -1.45 9.63
CA GLY A 34 25.45 -2.59 9.69
C GLY A 34 24.75 -3.95 9.88
N THR A 35 23.42 -3.97 9.93
CA THR A 35 22.66 -5.23 9.97
C THR A 35 22.94 -6.06 8.72
N PRO A 36 23.38 -7.33 8.85
CA PRO A 36 23.56 -8.21 7.70
C PRO A 36 22.29 -8.35 6.86
N ASP A 37 22.47 -8.42 5.54
CA ASP A 37 21.42 -8.56 4.52
C ASP A 37 20.48 -7.36 4.33
N VAL A 38 20.68 -6.27 5.08
CA VAL A 38 20.06 -4.99 4.79
C VAL A 38 20.90 -4.26 3.74
N ALA A 39 20.31 -3.96 2.59
CA ALA A 39 20.94 -3.23 1.49
C ALA A 39 20.82 -1.72 1.67
N ASN A 40 19.67 -1.26 2.17
CA ASN A 40 19.38 0.15 2.35
C ASN A 40 18.45 0.36 3.56
N ILE A 41 18.59 1.51 4.22
CA ILE A 41 17.72 1.96 5.29
C ILE A 41 17.11 3.29 4.84
N GLY A 42 15.78 3.34 4.73
CA GLY A 42 15.04 4.54 4.39
C GLY A 42 14.21 5.02 5.57
N THR A 43 14.22 6.32 5.85
CA THR A 43 13.37 6.92 6.88
C THR A 43 12.49 8.03 6.32
N THR A 44 11.29 8.15 6.87
CA THR A 44 10.39 9.28 6.64
C THR A 44 10.01 9.88 7.98
N LYS A 45 10.34 11.16 8.15
CA LYS A 45 10.08 11.93 9.37
C LYS A 45 8.78 12.71 9.28
N ASN A 46 7.99 12.67 10.34
CA ASN A 46 6.78 13.47 10.48
C ASN A 46 6.86 14.30 11.78
N ASN A 47 7.17 15.59 11.64
CA ASN A 47 7.28 16.53 12.75
C ASN A 47 6.01 17.39 12.79
N THR A 48 5.19 17.19 13.82
CA THR A 48 4.01 18.04 14.05
C THR A 48 4.37 19.24 14.91
N LEU A 49 5.28 19.07 15.87
CA LEU A 49 5.87 20.11 16.72
C LEU A 49 7.30 19.68 17.12
N PRO A 50 8.16 20.59 17.62
CA PRO A 50 9.51 20.29 18.08
C PRO A 50 9.66 19.01 18.91
N PHE A 51 8.71 18.71 19.81
CA PHE A 51 8.77 17.53 20.68
C PHE A 51 7.67 16.50 20.36
N ARG A 52 6.99 16.65 19.23
CA ARG A 52 5.90 15.78 18.79
C ARG A 52 6.08 15.41 17.33
N GLY A 53 6.44 14.15 17.12
CA GLY A 53 6.56 13.58 15.80
C GLY A 53 6.51 12.06 15.85
N ALA A 54 6.51 11.48 14.67
CA ALA A 54 6.65 10.06 14.41
C ALA A 54 7.64 9.86 13.27
N SER A 55 8.16 8.64 13.15
CA SER A 55 9.02 8.25 12.04
C SER A 55 8.52 6.93 11.44
N THR A 56 8.72 6.75 10.15
CA THR A 56 8.61 5.45 9.49
C THR A 56 10.00 5.03 9.05
N GLY A 57 10.47 3.90 9.54
CA GLY A 57 11.74 3.29 9.14
C GLY A 57 11.48 2.08 8.26
N THR A 58 12.17 2.00 7.12
CA THR A 58 12.05 0.91 6.15
C THR A 58 13.41 0.27 5.92
N LEU A 59 13.50 -1.05 6.14
CA LEU A 59 14.66 -1.84 5.77
C LEU A 59 14.45 -2.44 4.39
N THR A 60 15.30 -2.10 3.42
CA THR A 60 15.33 -2.77 2.13
C THR A 60 16.37 -3.89 2.20
N LEU A 61 15.93 -5.13 2.02
CA LEU A 61 16.81 -6.30 2.07
C LEU A 61 17.51 -6.51 0.73
N LYS A 62 18.65 -7.20 0.76
CA LYS A 62 19.35 -7.61 -0.46
C LYS A 62 18.52 -8.63 -1.24
N ASP A 63 18.61 -8.58 -2.56
CA ASP A 63 17.96 -9.55 -3.43
C ASP A 63 18.38 -10.98 -3.07
N GLY A 64 17.41 -11.91 -3.04
CA GLY A 64 17.65 -13.31 -2.69
C GLY A 64 17.87 -13.58 -1.19
N THR A 65 17.57 -12.61 -0.32
CA THR A 65 17.56 -12.84 1.13
C THR A 65 16.57 -13.96 1.47
N SER A 66 17.05 -15.00 2.17
CA SER A 66 16.22 -16.18 2.48
C SER A 66 14.97 -15.83 3.30
N THR A 67 13.89 -16.58 3.08
CA THR A 67 12.62 -16.47 3.82
C THR A 67 12.80 -16.51 5.34
N ASP A 68 13.70 -17.37 5.83
CA ASP A 68 14.01 -17.48 7.26
C ASP A 68 14.65 -16.19 7.79
N ARG A 69 15.56 -15.59 7.02
CA ARG A 69 16.19 -14.32 7.37
C ARG A 69 15.20 -13.15 7.35
N VAL A 70 14.30 -13.09 6.37
CA VAL A 70 13.21 -12.08 6.35
C VAL A 70 12.32 -12.22 7.59
N THR A 71 11.97 -13.46 7.94
CA THR A 71 11.15 -13.77 9.13
C THR A 71 11.85 -13.34 10.42
N GLN A 72 13.14 -13.62 10.54
CA GLN A 72 13.95 -13.18 11.67
C GLN A 72 13.98 -11.65 11.80
N LEU A 73 14.28 -10.93 10.71
CA LEU A 73 14.31 -9.47 10.71
C LEU A 73 12.95 -8.86 11.03
N ALA A 74 11.85 -9.47 10.58
CA ALA A 74 10.51 -9.06 10.97
C ALA A 74 10.25 -9.25 12.47
N GLY A 75 10.75 -10.33 13.08
CA GLY A 75 10.69 -10.53 14.53
C GLY A 75 11.50 -9.49 15.30
N GLU A 76 12.73 -9.20 14.86
CA GLU A 76 13.57 -8.15 15.45
C GLU A 76 12.91 -6.76 15.32
N MET A 77 12.32 -6.46 14.16
CA MET A 77 11.57 -5.23 13.90
C MET A 77 10.33 -5.11 14.78
N ARG A 78 9.58 -6.20 14.96
CA ARG A 78 8.41 -6.25 15.84
C ARG A 78 8.81 -5.86 17.26
N ASP A 79 9.86 -6.46 17.79
CA ASP A 79 10.36 -6.16 19.13
C ASP A 79 10.87 -4.71 19.23
N TYR A 80 11.44 -4.18 18.15
CA TYR A 80 11.87 -2.78 18.06
C TYR A 80 10.68 -1.80 18.11
N VAL A 81 9.64 -1.99 17.28
CA VAL A 81 8.48 -1.09 17.23
C VAL A 81 7.63 -1.20 18.51
N ALA A 82 7.60 -2.35 19.17
CA ALA A 82 6.95 -2.52 20.47
C ALA A 82 7.60 -1.64 21.56
N ARG A 83 8.93 -1.49 21.53
CA ARG A 83 9.67 -0.59 22.43
C ARG A 83 9.59 0.89 22.01
N HIS A 84 9.36 1.17 20.72
CA HIS A 84 9.36 2.50 20.15
C HIS A 84 8.01 2.88 19.51
N ASN A 85 7.00 3.15 20.35
CA ASN A 85 5.60 3.41 19.93
C ASN A 85 5.35 4.65 19.04
N LYS A 86 6.40 5.36 18.60
CA LYS A 86 6.36 6.46 17.63
C LYS A 86 7.08 6.14 16.32
N ILE A 87 7.55 4.91 16.17
CA ILE A 87 8.19 4.40 14.97
C ILE A 87 7.28 3.36 14.33
N THR A 88 6.99 3.53 13.05
CA THR A 88 6.43 2.47 12.20
C THR A 88 7.59 1.76 11.51
N GLY A 89 7.69 0.45 11.68
CA GLY A 89 8.72 -0.39 11.07
C GLY A 89 8.20 -1.06 9.80
N ARG A 90 8.99 -1.04 8.73
CA ARG A 90 8.67 -1.65 7.44
C ARG A 90 9.85 -2.43 6.89
N ILE A 91 9.56 -3.45 6.10
CA ILE A 91 10.56 -4.27 5.40
C ILE A 91 10.18 -4.34 3.91
N THR A 92 11.15 -4.14 3.03
CA THR A 92 11.06 -4.40 1.60
C THR A 92 11.92 -5.61 1.26
N ALA A 93 11.29 -6.66 0.73
CA ALA A 93 11.95 -7.90 0.32
C ALA A 93 11.24 -8.49 -0.91
N ASP A 94 12.01 -8.85 -1.94
CA ASP A 94 11.53 -9.46 -3.18
C ASP A 94 10.37 -8.67 -3.83
N GLY A 95 10.53 -7.35 -3.94
CA GLY A 95 9.54 -6.46 -4.57
C GLY A 95 8.30 -6.16 -3.71
N VAL A 96 8.18 -6.76 -2.52
CA VAL A 96 7.06 -6.52 -1.61
C VAL A 96 7.54 -5.72 -0.40
N THR A 97 6.84 -4.63 -0.10
CA THR A 97 7.04 -3.85 1.13
C THR A 97 5.91 -4.13 2.09
N PHE A 98 6.20 -4.40 3.36
CA PHE A 98 5.19 -4.64 4.38
C PHE A 98 5.49 -3.95 5.70
N THR A 99 4.44 -3.48 6.38
CA THR A 99 4.54 -2.97 7.76
C THR A 99 4.63 -4.12 8.75
N VAL A 100 5.55 -3.99 9.71
CA VAL A 100 5.67 -4.87 10.87
C VAL A 100 4.98 -4.19 12.05
N VAL A 101 4.04 -4.89 12.68
CA VAL A 101 3.30 -4.41 13.86
C VAL A 101 3.79 -5.13 15.11
N ALA A 102 3.61 -4.52 16.29
CA ALA A 102 4.07 -5.13 17.55
C ALA A 102 3.36 -6.46 17.89
N ASP A 103 2.17 -6.68 17.32
CA ASP A 103 1.39 -7.90 17.47
C ASP A 103 2.02 -9.06 16.66
N GLU A 104 2.32 -10.17 17.35
CA GLU A 104 2.95 -11.35 16.77
C GLU A 104 2.06 -12.06 15.74
N GLU A 105 0.78 -12.22 16.05
CA GLU A 105 -0.16 -12.92 15.17
C GLU A 105 -0.33 -12.12 13.87
N ARG A 106 -0.57 -10.80 13.98
CA ARG A 106 -0.74 -9.92 12.82
C ARG A 106 0.53 -9.87 11.96
N THR A 107 1.71 -9.81 12.57
CA THR A 107 2.98 -9.89 11.82
C THR A 107 3.14 -11.25 11.14
N GLY A 108 2.74 -12.34 11.80
CA GLY A 108 2.74 -13.68 11.21
C GLY A 108 1.82 -13.78 9.98
N GLN A 109 0.62 -13.19 10.05
CA GLN A 109 -0.31 -13.12 8.92
C GLN A 109 0.29 -12.32 7.75
N VAL A 110 0.93 -11.17 8.01
CA VAL A 110 1.61 -10.38 6.97
C VAL A 110 2.76 -11.14 6.32
N LEU A 111 3.55 -11.88 7.10
CA LEU A 111 4.63 -12.71 6.57
C LEU A 111 4.09 -13.87 5.71
N ALA A 112 2.95 -14.45 6.08
CA ALA A 112 2.30 -15.47 5.26
C ALA A 112 1.83 -14.89 3.92
N LEU A 113 1.20 -13.70 3.93
CA LEU A 113 0.79 -13.00 2.71
C LEU A 113 2.00 -12.62 1.85
N TRP A 114 3.07 -12.09 2.45
CA TRP A 114 4.31 -11.77 1.76
C TRP A 114 4.87 -12.98 1.00
N ARG A 115 4.94 -14.16 1.62
CA ARG A 115 5.41 -15.40 0.95
C ARG A 115 4.51 -15.82 -0.22
N ALA A 116 3.20 -15.69 -0.06
CA ALA A 116 2.26 -15.98 -1.14
C ALA A 116 2.45 -15.01 -2.32
N MET A 117 2.67 -13.73 -2.02
CA MET A 117 2.88 -12.68 -3.01
C MET A 117 4.19 -12.85 -3.78
N THR A 118 5.30 -13.17 -3.12
CA THR A 118 6.63 -13.27 -3.77
C THR A 118 6.78 -14.49 -4.67
N THR A 119 5.91 -15.49 -4.50
CA THR A 119 5.87 -16.68 -5.37
C THR A 119 4.92 -16.51 -6.55
N ASP A 120 4.24 -15.38 -6.66
CA ASP A 120 3.26 -15.13 -7.71
C ASP A 120 3.82 -14.36 -8.90
N SER A 121 3.94 -15.04 -10.03
CA SER A 121 4.40 -14.45 -11.30
C SER A 121 3.41 -13.46 -11.92
N GLN A 122 2.18 -13.35 -11.42
CA GLN A 122 1.18 -12.40 -11.91
C GLN A 122 1.41 -10.97 -11.36
N MET A 123 2.35 -10.82 -10.44
CA MET A 123 2.65 -9.57 -9.75
C MET A 123 4.11 -9.16 -9.95
N THR A 124 4.34 -7.85 -9.81
CA THR A 124 5.67 -7.23 -9.95
C THR A 124 6.13 -6.55 -8.66
N ALA A 125 5.17 -6.05 -7.86
CA ALA A 125 5.43 -5.44 -6.57
C ALA A 125 4.15 -5.45 -5.73
N ALA A 126 4.30 -5.32 -4.41
CA ALA A 126 3.17 -5.06 -3.52
C ALA A 126 3.58 -4.19 -2.31
N ASP A 127 2.60 -3.50 -1.74
CA ASP A 127 2.70 -2.73 -0.51
C ASP A 127 1.58 -3.15 0.45
N ILE A 128 1.94 -3.73 1.59
CA ILE A 128 1.04 -4.08 2.69
C ILE A 128 1.29 -3.07 3.80
N HIS A 129 0.42 -2.08 3.94
CA HIS A 129 0.59 -1.01 4.91
C HIS A 129 -0.49 -0.99 5.97
N ASP A 130 -0.08 -0.84 7.23
CA ASP A 130 -0.98 -0.61 8.35
C ASP A 130 -1.41 0.87 8.34
N ALA A 131 -2.71 1.12 8.24
CA ALA A 131 -3.26 2.47 8.11
C ALA A 131 -4.40 2.71 9.10
N PRO A 132 -4.11 2.71 10.42
CA PRO A 132 -5.13 2.92 11.43
C PRO A 132 -5.79 4.30 11.28
N ARG A 133 -7.13 4.35 11.34
CA ARG A 133 -7.88 5.60 11.49
C ARG A 133 -8.20 5.82 12.97
N LYS A 134 -8.60 7.05 13.33
CA LYS A 134 -8.90 7.48 14.72
C LYS A 134 -9.81 6.55 15.53
N GLU A 135 -10.54 5.64 14.89
CA GLU A 135 -11.54 4.75 15.51
C GLU A 135 -11.35 3.27 15.14
N ALA A 136 -10.36 2.90 14.33
CA ALA A 136 -10.11 1.53 13.92
C ALA A 136 -8.62 1.20 13.98
N THR A 137 -8.27 0.32 14.90
CA THR A 137 -6.91 -0.15 15.19
C THR A 137 -6.39 -1.20 14.20
N ASP A 138 -7.29 -1.83 13.44
CA ASP A 138 -6.98 -3.04 12.67
C ASP A 138 -7.39 -2.88 11.21
N ARG A 139 -6.66 -2.08 10.43
CA ARG A 139 -7.01 -1.85 9.02
C ARG A 139 -5.79 -1.87 8.11
N TRP A 140 -5.57 -3.03 7.49
CA TRP A 140 -4.60 -3.22 6.42
C TRP A 140 -5.09 -2.56 5.14
N ARG A 141 -4.15 -2.00 4.39
CA ARG A 141 -4.34 -1.56 3.02
C ARG A 141 -3.28 -2.25 2.18
N ILE A 142 -3.72 -2.88 1.10
CA ILE A 142 -2.90 -3.67 0.21
C ILE A 142 -2.93 -3.01 -1.16
N GLU A 143 -1.79 -2.58 -1.66
CA GLU A 143 -1.61 -2.14 -3.03
C GLU A 143 -0.73 -3.14 -3.79
N VAL A 144 -1.19 -3.64 -4.92
CA VAL A 144 -0.47 -4.60 -5.76
C VAL A 144 -0.24 -4.01 -7.14
N ALA A 145 0.97 -4.19 -7.68
CA ALA A 145 1.27 -3.97 -9.08
C ALA A 145 1.29 -5.32 -9.82
N ALA A 146 0.32 -5.56 -10.67
CA ALA A 146 0.23 -6.74 -11.52
C ALA A 146 0.90 -6.52 -12.88
N VAL A 147 1.30 -7.61 -13.53
CA VAL A 147 2.02 -7.59 -14.83
C VAL A 147 1.18 -6.95 -15.94
N ASP A 148 -0.10 -7.29 -15.99
CA ASP A 148 -1.07 -6.82 -16.99
C ASP A 148 -2.50 -6.81 -16.43
N ALA A 149 -3.47 -6.37 -17.23
CA ALA A 149 -4.87 -6.26 -16.81
C ALA A 149 -5.51 -7.63 -16.47
N THR A 150 -5.16 -8.69 -17.18
CA THR A 150 -5.66 -10.05 -16.91
C THR A 150 -5.14 -10.56 -15.57
N SER A 151 -3.84 -10.36 -15.32
CA SER A 151 -3.18 -10.66 -14.06
C SER A 151 -3.79 -9.85 -12.92
N ALA A 152 -4.04 -8.55 -13.14
CA ALA A 152 -4.66 -7.70 -12.13
C ALA A 152 -6.04 -8.22 -11.68
N LEU A 153 -6.90 -8.62 -12.62
CA LEU A 153 -8.21 -9.13 -12.29
C LEU A 153 -8.14 -10.50 -11.62
N THR A 154 -7.21 -11.37 -12.06
CA THR A 154 -6.99 -12.69 -11.46
C THR A 154 -6.53 -12.56 -10.02
N VAL A 155 -5.47 -11.78 -9.76
CA VAL A 155 -4.96 -11.52 -8.41
C VAL A 155 -6.04 -10.89 -7.53
N PHE A 156 -6.84 -9.95 -8.09
CA PHE A 156 -7.92 -9.32 -7.35
C PHE A 156 -8.94 -10.37 -6.89
N LYS A 157 -9.43 -11.21 -7.81
CA LYS A 157 -10.40 -12.26 -7.51
C LYS A 157 -9.82 -13.31 -6.54
N ASP A 158 -8.58 -13.71 -6.71
CA ASP A 158 -7.90 -14.68 -5.85
C ASP A 158 -7.68 -14.14 -4.43
N MET A 159 -7.36 -12.86 -4.26
CA MET A 159 -7.23 -12.22 -2.94
C MET A 159 -8.58 -12.06 -2.22
N LEU A 160 -9.69 -12.06 -2.98
CA LEU A 160 -11.05 -12.01 -2.43
C LEU A 160 -11.66 -13.39 -2.18
N ALA A 161 -11.26 -14.39 -2.96
CA ALA A 161 -11.71 -15.75 -2.76
C ALA A 161 -11.26 -16.22 -1.38
N GLU A 162 -12.11 -16.96 -0.68
CA GLU A 162 -11.75 -17.66 0.57
C GLU A 162 -10.70 -18.78 0.34
N GLY A 163 -10.11 -18.84 -0.85
CA GLY A 163 -9.09 -19.81 -1.24
C GLY A 163 -7.73 -19.54 -0.57
N ASP A 164 -7.04 -20.62 -0.25
CA ASP A 164 -5.81 -20.63 0.55
C ASP A 164 -4.63 -19.83 -0.02
N ARG A 165 -4.64 -19.43 -1.30
CA ARG A 165 -3.43 -18.89 -1.96
C ARG A 165 -2.87 -17.68 -1.23
N TYR A 166 -3.70 -16.69 -0.92
CA TYR A 166 -3.27 -15.48 -0.23
C TYR A 166 -3.69 -15.42 1.23
N ARG A 167 -4.59 -16.30 1.70
CA ARG A 167 -5.23 -16.27 3.04
C ARG A 167 -5.50 -14.84 3.50
N PRO A 168 -6.66 -14.25 3.16
CA PRO A 168 -6.89 -12.81 3.33
C PRO A 168 -6.52 -12.36 4.74
N LEU A 169 -5.67 -11.33 4.83
CA LEU A 169 -5.35 -10.69 6.09
C LEU A 169 -6.67 -10.24 6.75
N ALA A 170 -6.86 -10.56 8.03
CA ALA A 170 -8.01 -10.06 8.75
C ALA A 170 -7.95 -8.52 8.82
N GLY A 171 -9.08 -7.86 8.53
CA GLY A 171 -9.16 -6.40 8.55
C GLY A 171 -8.49 -5.71 7.36
N VAL A 172 -8.43 -6.32 6.17
CA VAL A 172 -8.07 -5.60 4.93
C VAL A 172 -9.22 -4.71 4.52
N THR A 173 -8.95 -3.41 4.43
CA THR A 173 -9.99 -2.42 4.18
C THR A 173 -9.87 -1.74 2.85
N VAL A 174 -8.69 -1.75 2.25
CA VAL A 174 -8.53 -1.40 0.85
C VAL A 174 -7.62 -2.44 0.22
N LEU A 175 -8.13 -3.07 -0.83
CA LEU A 175 -7.36 -3.83 -1.78
C LEU A 175 -7.36 -3.06 -3.09
N LYS A 176 -6.19 -2.70 -3.57
CA LYS A 176 -5.99 -1.97 -4.81
C LYS A 176 -4.99 -2.70 -5.68
N ILE A 177 -5.40 -3.04 -6.90
CA ILE A 177 -4.53 -3.71 -7.87
C ILE A 177 -4.42 -2.84 -9.11
N LYS A 178 -3.17 -2.52 -9.46
CA LYS A 178 -2.80 -1.68 -10.59
C LYS A 178 -2.05 -2.51 -11.61
N SER A 179 -2.31 -2.27 -12.88
CA SER A 179 -1.53 -2.80 -13.99
C SER A 179 -1.55 -1.80 -15.14
N PRO A 180 -0.72 -1.99 -16.18
CA PRO A 180 -0.94 -1.32 -17.45
C PRO A 180 -2.38 -1.57 -17.94
N GLY A 181 -3.18 -0.50 -18.05
CA GLY A 181 -4.53 -0.57 -18.60
C GLY A 181 -5.65 -0.98 -17.62
N LEU A 182 -5.37 -1.37 -16.38
CA LEU A 182 -6.44 -1.66 -15.41
C LEU A 182 -6.08 -1.23 -13.99
N LEU A 183 -7.04 -0.57 -13.34
CA LEU A 183 -7.09 -0.34 -11.90
C LEU A 183 -8.35 -1.01 -11.35
N VAL A 184 -8.20 -1.90 -10.36
CA VAL A 184 -9.31 -2.47 -9.58
C VAL A 184 -9.13 -2.14 -8.10
N GLU A 185 -10.16 -1.60 -7.45
CA GLU A 185 -10.06 -1.13 -6.06
C GLU A 185 -11.33 -1.40 -5.25
N THR A 186 -11.17 -1.86 -4.00
CA THR A 186 -12.24 -1.91 -2.99
C THR A 186 -12.31 -0.60 -2.20
N ASP A 187 -13.42 -0.35 -1.50
CA ASP A 187 -13.52 0.75 -0.52
C ASP A 187 -13.33 0.22 0.91
N PHE A 188 -13.18 1.16 1.86
CA PHE A 188 -12.89 1.03 3.30
C PHE A 188 -13.82 0.13 4.15
N HIS A 189 -14.71 -0.65 3.54
CA HIS A 189 -15.75 -1.45 4.21
C HIS A 189 -15.88 -2.86 3.63
N ASP A 190 -14.78 -3.42 3.12
CA ASP A 190 -14.68 -4.81 2.64
C ASP A 190 -15.74 -5.13 1.58
N SER A 191 -16.20 -4.09 0.87
CA SER A 191 -17.28 -4.15 -0.10
C SER A 191 -16.69 -4.19 -1.50
N TYR A 192 -17.05 -5.23 -2.25
CA TYR A 192 -16.46 -5.51 -3.55
C TYR A 192 -17.23 -4.82 -4.68
N PRO A 193 -16.53 -4.38 -5.75
CA PRO A 193 -17.17 -3.76 -6.90
C PRO A 193 -17.73 -4.77 -7.90
N THR A 194 -18.47 -5.79 -7.44
CA THR A 194 -18.90 -6.94 -8.26
C THR A 194 -19.61 -6.53 -9.55
N ALA A 195 -20.63 -5.67 -9.46
CA ALA A 195 -21.36 -5.21 -10.64
C ALA A 195 -20.46 -4.43 -11.63
N ALA A 196 -19.46 -3.71 -11.13
CA ALA A 196 -18.51 -3.00 -12.01
C ALA A 196 -17.51 -3.96 -12.65
N ILE A 197 -17.15 -5.05 -11.98
CA ILE A 197 -16.37 -6.16 -12.56
C ILE A 197 -17.19 -6.83 -13.67
N ASP A 198 -18.44 -7.19 -13.42
CA ASP A 198 -19.31 -7.82 -14.41
C ASP A 198 -19.47 -6.96 -15.68
N ALA A 199 -19.67 -5.65 -15.51
CA ALA A 199 -19.71 -4.69 -16.62
C ALA A 199 -18.39 -4.63 -17.41
N TYR A 200 -17.26 -4.61 -16.71
CA TYR A 200 -15.94 -4.60 -17.34
C TYR A 200 -15.66 -5.90 -18.10
N GLU A 201 -15.92 -7.06 -17.50
CA GLU A 201 -15.71 -8.37 -18.12
C GLU A 201 -16.60 -8.60 -19.34
N ALA A 202 -17.85 -8.12 -19.29
CA ALA A 202 -18.74 -8.17 -20.45
C ALA A 202 -18.17 -7.40 -21.64
N VAL A 203 -17.64 -6.19 -21.43
CA VAL A 203 -17.01 -5.40 -22.49
C VAL A 203 -15.71 -6.04 -22.97
N LEU A 204 -14.85 -6.46 -22.04
CA LEU A 204 -13.57 -7.10 -22.34
C LEU A 204 -13.73 -8.38 -23.17
N ALA A 205 -14.84 -9.10 -23.00
CA ALA A 205 -15.13 -10.31 -23.76
C ALA A 205 -15.37 -10.08 -25.26
N GLN A 206 -15.70 -8.84 -25.67
CA GLN A 206 -16.06 -8.53 -27.06
C GLN A 206 -15.20 -7.42 -27.68
N TYR A 207 -14.66 -6.51 -26.88
CA TYR A 207 -13.99 -5.31 -27.36
C TYR A 207 -12.60 -5.16 -26.76
N ALA A 208 -11.70 -4.55 -27.53
CA ALA A 208 -10.37 -4.20 -27.05
C ALA A 208 -10.45 -3.02 -26.08
N VAL A 209 -10.10 -3.25 -24.82
CA VAL A 209 -10.05 -2.22 -23.77
C VAL A 209 -8.61 -1.76 -23.56
N VAL A 210 -8.35 -0.47 -23.69
CA VAL A 210 -7.02 0.12 -23.48
C VAL A 210 -6.80 0.58 -22.03
N ARG A 211 -7.88 0.97 -21.36
CA ARG A 211 -7.84 1.45 -19.98
C ARG A 211 -9.16 1.19 -19.29
N ALA A 212 -9.13 0.71 -18.06
CA ALA A 212 -10.31 0.65 -17.21
C ALA A 212 -9.98 0.99 -15.75
N THR A 213 -10.98 1.55 -15.08
CA THR A 213 -11.00 1.72 -13.63
C THR A 213 -12.28 1.09 -13.10
N VAL A 214 -12.12 0.05 -12.31
CA VAL A 214 -13.19 -0.68 -11.63
C VAL A 214 -13.06 -0.37 -10.14
N ARG A 215 -14.07 0.22 -9.53
CA ARG A 215 -13.98 0.61 -8.12
C ARG A 215 -15.30 0.52 -7.40
N ARG A 216 -15.23 0.41 -6.09
CA ARG A 216 -16.39 0.64 -5.22
C ARG A 216 -16.73 2.13 -5.23
N ASP A 217 -18.02 2.44 -5.26
CA ASP A 217 -18.54 3.81 -5.22
C ASP A 217 -19.50 3.94 -4.03
N PRO A 218 -19.37 4.96 -3.17
CA PRO A 218 -20.21 5.09 -1.97
C PRO A 218 -21.70 5.30 -2.25
N VAL A 219 -22.07 5.80 -3.45
CA VAL A 219 -23.45 6.17 -3.78
C VAL A 219 -24.13 5.06 -4.59
N SER A 220 -23.52 4.67 -5.69
CA SER A 220 -24.03 3.66 -6.63
C SER A 220 -23.63 2.23 -6.26
N GLY A 221 -22.81 2.10 -5.23
CA GLY A 221 -22.17 0.86 -4.85
C GLY A 221 -20.96 0.52 -5.70
N SER A 222 -21.01 0.63 -7.01
CA SER A 222 -19.83 0.36 -7.85
C SER A 222 -19.78 1.32 -9.02
N ALA A 223 -18.58 1.62 -9.47
CA ALA A 223 -18.37 2.46 -10.64
C ALA A 223 -17.34 1.81 -11.55
N VAL A 224 -17.60 1.92 -12.85
CA VAL A 224 -16.70 1.47 -13.89
C VAL A 224 -16.50 2.57 -14.92
N THR A 225 -15.24 2.85 -15.22
CA THR A 225 -14.85 3.65 -16.39
C THR A 225 -14.09 2.73 -17.32
N ILE A 226 -14.52 2.64 -18.58
CA ILE A 226 -13.91 1.80 -19.62
C ILE A 226 -13.53 2.70 -20.80
N VAL A 227 -12.31 2.54 -21.29
CA VAL A 227 -11.83 3.17 -22.51
C VAL A 227 -11.57 2.07 -23.53
N VAL A 228 -12.38 2.03 -24.58
CA VAL A 228 -12.20 1.11 -25.71
C VAL A 228 -11.21 1.68 -26.71
N ALA A 229 -10.56 0.80 -27.47
CA ALA A 229 -9.57 1.19 -28.48
C ALA A 229 -10.21 1.97 -29.65
N ASP A 230 -11.33 1.47 -30.18
CA ASP A 230 -12.02 2.06 -31.33
C ASP A 230 -13.23 2.90 -30.88
N SER A 231 -13.39 4.10 -31.45
CA SER A 231 -14.53 4.97 -31.19
C SER A 231 -15.84 4.41 -31.75
N ALA A 232 -15.79 3.57 -32.79
CA ALA A 232 -16.95 2.88 -33.34
C ALA A 232 -17.58 1.88 -32.35
N ASP A 233 -16.77 1.34 -31.42
CA ASP A 233 -17.23 0.35 -30.43
C ASP A 233 -17.87 0.97 -29.20
N ARG A 234 -17.69 2.30 -28.98
CA ARG A 234 -18.04 2.99 -27.74
C ARG A 234 -19.49 2.76 -27.32
N ASP A 235 -20.41 2.93 -28.25
CA ASP A 235 -21.84 2.92 -27.94
C ASP A 235 -22.31 1.48 -27.63
N HIS A 236 -21.92 0.48 -28.44
CA HIS A 236 -22.22 -0.93 -28.19
C HIS A 236 -21.54 -1.47 -26.92
N ALA A 237 -20.29 -1.08 -26.66
CA ALA A 237 -19.60 -1.41 -25.39
C ALA A 237 -20.35 -0.80 -24.19
N GLY A 238 -20.88 0.42 -24.34
CA GLY A 238 -21.74 1.04 -23.34
C GLY A 238 -23.04 0.28 -23.10
N GLU A 239 -23.69 -0.22 -24.15
CA GLU A 239 -24.90 -1.06 -24.02
C GLU A 239 -24.58 -2.39 -23.33
N LEU A 240 -23.48 -3.04 -23.69
CA LEU A 240 -23.04 -4.30 -23.12
C LEU A 240 -22.72 -4.16 -21.62
N ALA A 241 -21.98 -3.11 -21.23
CA ALA A 241 -21.70 -2.80 -19.84
C ALA A 241 -22.98 -2.58 -19.02
N ARG A 242 -23.93 -1.81 -19.56
CA ARG A 242 -25.22 -1.54 -18.89
C ARG A 242 -26.12 -2.77 -18.83
N GLY A 243 -26.07 -3.64 -19.84
CA GLY A 243 -26.78 -4.92 -19.83
C GLY A 243 -26.26 -5.87 -18.75
N ALA A 244 -24.94 -5.92 -18.57
CA ALA A 244 -24.30 -6.75 -17.54
C ALA A 244 -24.50 -6.20 -16.12
N ALA A 245 -24.60 -4.88 -15.94
CA ALA A 245 -24.76 -4.23 -14.64
C ALA A 245 -25.86 -3.15 -14.64
N PRO A 246 -27.14 -3.54 -14.78
CA PRO A 246 -28.25 -2.60 -14.98
C PRO A 246 -28.51 -1.68 -13.79
N ASN A 247 -28.06 -2.07 -12.59
CA ASN A 247 -28.22 -1.30 -11.36
C ASN A 247 -27.23 -0.13 -11.23
N LEU A 248 -26.18 -0.06 -12.06
CA LEU A 248 -25.15 0.97 -11.94
C LEU A 248 -25.50 2.31 -12.61
N GLY A 249 -26.42 2.31 -13.58
CA GLY A 249 -26.89 3.53 -14.24
C GLY A 249 -25.74 4.42 -14.74
N SER A 250 -25.66 5.66 -14.22
CA SER A 250 -24.63 6.65 -14.59
C SER A 250 -23.25 6.39 -14.01
N ALA A 251 -23.09 5.36 -13.16
CA ALA A 251 -21.80 4.93 -12.65
C ALA A 251 -21.00 4.08 -13.68
N ILE A 252 -21.62 3.72 -14.80
CA ILE A 252 -20.96 3.15 -15.99
C ILE A 252 -20.59 4.28 -16.95
N LYS A 253 -19.30 4.39 -17.26
CA LYS A 253 -18.76 5.38 -18.20
C LYS A 253 -17.93 4.64 -19.24
N VAL A 254 -18.31 4.74 -20.52
CA VAL A 254 -17.56 4.17 -21.63
C VAL A 254 -17.14 5.28 -22.58
N THR A 255 -15.84 5.37 -22.87
CA THR A 255 -15.22 6.34 -23.79
C THR A 255 -14.27 5.60 -24.74
N SER A 256 -13.67 6.29 -25.70
CA SER A 256 -12.66 5.75 -26.62
C SER A 256 -11.32 6.49 -26.49
N ASP A 257 -10.21 5.85 -26.87
CA ASP A 257 -8.86 6.44 -26.79
C ASP A 257 -8.65 7.55 -27.84
N ASN A 258 -9.28 7.37 -29.01
CA ASN A 258 -9.43 8.40 -30.03
C ASN A 258 -10.75 9.14 -29.77
N SER A 259 -10.72 10.14 -28.92
CA SER A 259 -11.80 11.13 -28.83
C SER A 259 -11.35 12.39 -29.56
N ASP A 260 -11.78 12.53 -30.82
CA ASP A 260 -12.07 13.84 -31.43
C ASP A 260 -13.41 14.37 -30.87
#